data_AF-A0A7S4IXM4-F1
#
_entry.id   AF-A0A7S4IXM4-F1
#
_cell.length_a   1.000
_cell.length_b   1.000
_cell.length_c   1.000
_cell.angle_alpha   90.00
_cell.angle_beta   90.00
_cell.angle_gamma   90.00
#
_symmetry.space_group_name_H-M   'P 1'
#
loop_
_entity.id
_entity.type
_entity.pdbx_description
1 polymer ?
#
loop_
_entity_poly.entity_id
_entity_poly.type
_entity_poly.pdbx_seq_one_letter_code
_entity_poly.pdbx_strand_id
1 'polypeptide(L)'
;MQYRIPMSLGPPREDLDKDGAVCMVYDVVFHPETVENALAQQEFRDFVMQLTLYQIAQKYKDELQAELKFPKVKGNYKGVAPLPQVMRKK
;
A
#
# COMPACT_ATOMS: atom_id res chain seq x y z
N MET A 1 -15.86 11.62 11.94
CA MET A 1 -14.49 11.84 12.45
C MET A 1 -13.56 11.98 11.25
N GLN A 2 -12.71 13.00 11.22
CA GLN A 2 -11.74 13.19 10.13
C GLN A 2 -10.38 12.63 10.57
N TYR A 3 -10.05 11.41 10.16
CA TYR A 3 -8.72 10.86 10.37
C TYR A 3 -7.73 11.50 9.38
N ARG A 4 -6.60 11.98 9.89
CA ARG A 4 -5.44 12.39 9.08
C ARG A 4 -4.33 11.36 9.30
N ILE A 5 -4.19 10.43 8.36
CA ILE A 5 -3.19 9.37 8.43
C ILE A 5 -2.08 9.70 7.42
N PRO A 6 -0.88 10.10 7.88
CA PRO A 6 0.28 10.26 7.02
C PRO A 6 0.74 8.92 6.45
N MET A 7 1.24 8.93 5.22
CA MET A 7 1.81 7.77 4.57
C MET A 7 2.94 8.16 3.62
N SER A 8 3.93 7.29 3.46
CA SER A 8 4.94 7.40 2.40
C SER A 8 4.57 6.45 1.27
N LEU A 9 4.32 7.01 0.09
CA LEU A 9 4.06 6.25 -1.12
C LEU A 9 5.33 6.20 -1.97
N GLY A 10 5.94 5.02 -2.05
CA GLY A 10 7.12 4.75 -2.87
C GLY A 10 6.82 4.79 -4.37
N PRO A 11 7.87 4.78 -5.22
CA PRO A 11 7.69 4.66 -6.67
C PRO A 11 7.06 3.31 -7.05
N PRO A 12 6.29 3.24 -8.16
CA PRO A 12 5.82 1.98 -8.71
C PRO A 12 7.00 1.11 -9.15
N ARG A 13 6.84 -0.22 -9.05
CA ARG A 13 7.78 -1.21 -9.58
C ARG A 13 7.05 -2.31 -10.31
N GLU A 14 7.64 -2.78 -11.40
CA GLU A 14 7.20 -4.00 -12.09
C GLU A 14 7.68 -5.24 -11.34
N ASP A 15 6.84 -6.26 -11.29
CA ASP A 15 7.14 -7.61 -10.80
C ASP A 15 6.28 -8.62 -11.58
N LEU A 16 6.53 -9.91 -11.41
CA LEU A 16 5.71 -10.99 -11.98
C LEU A 16 4.74 -11.53 -10.95
N ASP A 17 3.49 -11.74 -11.32
CA ASP A 17 2.53 -12.41 -10.46
C ASP A 17 2.80 -13.94 -10.38
N LYS A 18 1.91 -14.68 -9.73
CA LYS A 18 2.04 -16.14 -9.58
C LYS A 18 1.93 -16.90 -10.92
N ASP A 19 1.32 -16.29 -11.93
CA ASP A 19 1.07 -16.87 -13.25
C ASP A 19 2.13 -16.40 -14.27
N GLY A 20 3.09 -15.57 -13.82
CA GLY A 20 4.19 -15.05 -14.64
C GLY A 20 3.82 -13.80 -15.45
N ALA A 21 2.66 -13.20 -15.20
CA ALA A 21 2.26 -11.95 -15.86
C ALA A 21 2.85 -10.73 -15.16
N VAL A 22 3.14 -9.67 -15.92
CA VAL A 22 3.64 -8.40 -15.37
C VAL A 22 2.55 -7.76 -14.50
N CYS A 23 2.92 -7.38 -13.29
CA CYS A 23 2.09 -6.66 -12.34
C CYS A 23 2.86 -5.45 -11.80
N MET A 24 2.10 -4.46 -11.31
CA MET A 24 2.66 -3.25 -10.73
C MET A 24 2.52 -3.30 -9.20
N VAL A 25 3.59 -2.98 -8.48
CA VAL A 25 3.64 -3.04 -7.02
C VAL A 25 3.97 -1.67 -6.45
N TYR A 26 3.24 -1.28 -5.42
CA TYR A 26 3.42 -0.01 -4.72
C TYR A 26 3.71 -0.29 -3.24
N ASP A 27 4.83 0.23 -2.73
CA ASP A 27 5.12 0.19 -1.30
C ASP A 27 4.51 1.42 -0.63
N VAL A 28 3.59 1.19 0.30
CA VAL A 28 2.98 2.24 1.11
C VAL A 28 3.31 2.01 2.57
N VAL A 29 4.02 2.97 3.16
CA VAL A 29 4.52 2.90 4.53
C VAL A 29 3.68 3.79 5.43
N PHE A 30 3.21 3.21 6.53
CA PHE A 30 2.44 3.87 7.57
C PHE A 30 3.20 3.83 8.90
N HIS A 31 2.77 4.66 9.85
CA HIS A 31 3.21 4.51 11.24
C HIS A 31 2.79 3.12 11.78
N PRO A 32 3.61 2.43 12.59
CA PRO A 32 3.29 1.08 13.09
C PRO A 32 1.91 0.98 13.76
N GLU A 33 1.53 1.97 14.57
CA GLU A 33 0.22 2.02 15.23
C GLU A 33 -0.95 2.04 14.23
N THR A 34 -0.78 2.67 13.06
CA THR A 34 -1.81 2.63 12.01
C THR A 34 -1.97 1.21 11.47
N VAL A 35 -0.86 0.48 11.29
CA VAL A 35 -0.88 -0.90 10.82
C VAL A 35 -1.53 -1.81 11.87
N GLU A 36 -1.15 -1.68 13.14
CA GLU A 36 -1.73 -2.45 14.25
C GLU A 36 -3.25 -2.25 14.35
N ASN A 37 -3.71 -0.99 14.30
CA ASN A 37 -5.14 -0.68 14.32
C ASN A 37 -5.87 -1.25 13.10
N ALA A 38 -5.25 -1.22 11.91
CA ALA A 38 -5.85 -1.79 10.70
C ALA A 38 -5.90 -3.33 10.74
N LEU A 39 -4.97 -3.98 11.46
CA LEU A 39 -5.03 -5.42 11.67
C LEU A 39 -6.12 -5.79 12.69
N ALA A 40 -6.37 -4.94 13.68
CA ALA A 40 -7.36 -5.18 14.73
C ALA A 40 -8.80 -4.84 14.31
N GLN A 41 -9.01 -3.82 13.46
CA GLN A 41 -10.35 -3.28 13.14
C GLN A 41 -10.58 -3.24 11.63
N GLN A 42 -11.58 -4.00 11.17
CA GLN A 42 -11.87 -4.10 9.73
C GLN A 42 -12.29 -2.76 9.11
N GLU A 43 -13.17 -1.99 9.75
CA GLU A 43 -13.61 -0.69 9.22
C GLU A 43 -12.44 0.29 9.04
N PHE A 44 -11.50 0.27 9.99
CA PHE A 44 -10.29 1.09 9.90
C PHE A 44 -9.34 0.60 8.81
N ARG A 45 -9.20 -0.72 8.63
CA ARG A 45 -8.45 -1.30 7.52
C ARG A 45 -9.01 -0.86 6.18
N ASP A 46 -10.32 -0.95 6.02
CA ASP A 46 -11.01 -0.59 4.77
C ASP A 46 -10.82 0.90 4.47
N PHE A 47 -10.89 1.77 5.50
CA PHE A 47 -10.55 3.19 5.39
C PHE A 47 -9.09 3.42 4.95
N VAL A 48 -8.12 2.77 5.59
CA VAL A 48 -6.69 2.89 5.25
C VAL A 48 -6.42 2.43 3.81
N MET A 49 -7.07 1.34 3.39
CA MET A 49 -6.93 0.84 2.02
C MET A 49 -7.57 1.77 0.98
N GLN A 50 -8.76 2.33 1.25
CA GLN A 50 -9.39 3.33 0.37
C GLN A 50 -8.53 4.59 0.24
N LEU A 51 -7.98 5.09 1.36
CA LEU A 51 -7.05 6.21 1.36
C LEU A 51 -5.82 5.89 0.49
N THR A 52 -5.29 4.67 0.59
CA THR A 52 -4.14 4.22 -0.18
C THR A 52 -4.43 4.23 -1.69
N LEU A 53 -5.54 3.63 -2.11
CA LEU A 53 -5.97 3.59 -3.51
C LEU A 53 -6.16 5.00 -4.07
N TYR A 54 -6.83 5.87 -3.31
CA TYR A 54 -7.03 7.27 -3.70
C TYR A 54 -5.70 7.97 -3.95
N GLN A 55 -4.73 7.83 -3.05
CA GLN A 55 -3.43 8.49 -3.17
C GLN A 55 -2.59 7.95 -4.33
N ILE A 56 -2.66 6.64 -4.61
CA ILE A 56 -2.00 6.05 -5.79
C ILE A 56 -2.60 6.65 -7.07
N ALA A 57 -3.93 6.69 -7.17
CA ALA A 57 -4.62 7.28 -8.31
C ALA A 57 -4.26 8.78 -8.49
N GLN A 58 -4.20 9.54 -7.38
CA GLN A 58 -3.81 10.95 -7.45
C GLN A 58 -2.35 11.17 -7.88
N LYS A 59 -1.41 10.34 -7.39
CA LYS A 59 0.02 10.53 -7.62
C LYS A 59 0.49 9.99 -8.97
N TYR A 60 -0.01 8.81 -9.35
CA TYR A 60 0.46 8.09 -10.54
C TYR A 60 -0.55 8.10 -11.69
N LYS A 61 -1.78 8.60 -11.46
CA LYS A 61 -2.88 8.60 -12.45
C LYS A 61 -3.30 7.19 -12.88
N ASP A 62 -3.00 6.19 -12.06
CA ASP A 62 -3.40 4.81 -12.28
C ASP A 62 -4.77 4.55 -11.66
N GLU A 63 -5.70 4.02 -12.45
CA GLU A 63 -7.02 3.59 -11.97
C GLU A 63 -6.95 2.14 -11.48
N LEU A 64 -6.90 1.97 -10.16
CA LEU A 64 -6.95 0.67 -9.52
C LEU A 64 -8.39 0.24 -9.27
N GLN A 65 -8.65 -1.07 -9.38
CA GLN A 65 -9.94 -1.64 -9.02
C GLN A 65 -10.19 -1.48 -7.52
N ALA A 66 -11.42 -1.10 -7.16
CA ALA A 66 -11.80 -0.89 -5.76
C ALA A 66 -11.96 -2.21 -4.97
N GLU A 67 -12.13 -3.34 -5.67
CA GLU A 67 -12.25 -4.64 -5.03
C GLU A 67 -10.87 -5.18 -4.63
N LEU A 68 -10.64 -5.24 -3.31
CA LEU A 68 -9.35 -5.62 -2.75
C LEU A 68 -9.36 -7.06 -2.28
N LYS A 69 -8.27 -7.77 -2.57
CA LYS A 69 -7.97 -9.11 -2.04
C LYS A 69 -6.71 -9.04 -1.18
N PHE A 70 -6.67 -9.83 -0.12
CA PHE A 70 -5.52 -9.93 0.79
C PHE A 70 -4.84 -11.30 0.61
N PRO A 71 -4.02 -11.49 -0.44
CA PRO A 71 -3.34 -12.75 -0.68
C PRO A 71 -2.30 -13.03 0.41
N LYS A 72 -2.21 -14.29 0.83
CA LYS A 72 -1.12 -14.76 1.70
C LYS A 72 0.15 -14.90 0.87
N VAL A 73 1.05 -13.94 0.98
CA VAL A 73 2.35 -13.97 0.32
C VAL A 73 3.43 -14.46 1.28
N LYS A 74 4.41 -15.20 0.77
CA LYS A 74 5.54 -15.68 1.57
C LYS A 74 6.31 -14.48 2.14
N GLY A 75 6.49 -14.43 3.46
CA GLY A 75 7.19 -13.33 4.12
C GLY A 75 6.38 -12.02 4.23
N ASN A 76 5.06 -12.06 4.02
CA ASN A 76 4.15 -10.90 4.11
C ASN A 76 4.56 -9.71 3.23
N TYR A 77 5.32 -9.96 2.15
CA TYR A 77 5.81 -8.93 1.25
C TYR A 77 5.98 -9.48 -0.18
N LYS A 78 5.73 -8.63 -1.18
CA LYS A 78 5.92 -8.94 -2.60
C LYS A 78 7.27 -8.39 -3.07
N GLY A 79 8.22 -9.30 -3.27
CA GLY A 79 9.61 -9.01 -3.63
C GLY A 79 10.58 -9.51 -2.56
N VAL A 80 11.84 -9.04 -2.61
CA VAL A 80 12.89 -9.45 -1.66
C VAL A 80 12.84 -8.61 -0.38
N ALA A 81 12.74 -7.29 -0.52
CA ALA A 81 12.62 -6.33 0.59
C ALA A 81 11.94 -5.03 0.12
N PRO A 82 11.32 -4.26 1.02
CA PRO A 82 10.84 -2.91 0.74
C PRO A 82 11.96 -2.01 0.22
N LEU A 83 11.66 -1.17 -0.77
CA LEU A 83 12.62 -0.15 -1.20
C LEU A 83 12.74 0.95 -0.13
N PRO A 84 13.94 1.49 0.11
CA PRO A 84 14.12 2.62 1.02
C PRO A 84 13.22 3.79 0.63
N GLN A 85 12.47 4.32 1.60
CA GLN A 85 11.64 5.51 1.41
C GLN A 85 12.46 6.76 1.68
N VAL A 86 12.49 7.67 0.70
CA VAL A 86 13.24 8.93 0.81
C VAL A 86 12.30 10.03 1.30
N MET A 87 12.56 10.55 2.50
CA MET A 87 11.88 11.73 3.02
C MET A 87 12.77 12.97 2.86
N ARG A 88 12.19 14.07 2.36
CA ARG A 88 12.90 15.35 2.33
C ARG A 88 13.09 15.84 3.77
N LYS A 89 14.33 16.13 4.13
CA LYS A 89 14.63 16.86 5.37
C LYS A 89 14.03 18.26 5.25
N LYS A 90 13.24 18.67 6.24
CA LYS A 90 12.82 20.06 6.38
C LYS A 90 13.94 20.90 6.96
#